data_AF-B3SEH6-F1
#
_entry.id   AF-B3SEH6-F1
#
_cell.length_a   1.000
_cell.length_b   1.000
_cell.length_c   1.000
_cell.angle_alpha   90.00
_cell.angle_beta   90.00
_cell.angle_gamma   90.00
#
_symmetry.space_group_name_H-M   'P 1'
#
loop_
_entity.id
_entity.type
_entity.pdbx_description
1 polymer ?
#
loop_
_entity_poly.entity_id
_entity_poly.type
_entity_poly.pdbx_seq_one_letter_code
_entity_poly.pdbx_strand_id
1 'polypeptide(L)'
;MKVLLALLLLLAFTISVEASACSATSHAEFTLQFDHYWNPDERNYNGGKCDDFSACEYYFIICLNTQTSTDPCTIGSFTTKYWERSQNVSFSIGEVMNSTSQTNPLNFTIQSYT
;
A
#
# COMPACT_ATOMS: atom_id res chain seq x y z
N MET A 1 -2.50 -46.94 53.95
CA MET A 1 -2.30 -46.78 52.50
C MET A 1 -3.66 -46.44 51.90
N LYS A 2 -3.79 -45.30 51.22
CA LYS A 2 -5.03 -44.53 51.00
C LYS A 2 -5.35 -43.60 52.18
N VAL A 3 -5.66 -42.34 51.87
CA VAL A 3 -6.37 -41.33 52.67
C VAL A 3 -5.55 -40.27 53.44
N LEU A 4 -4.27 -40.45 53.78
CA LEU A 4 -3.45 -39.33 54.30
C LEU A 4 -2.42 -38.88 53.26
N LEU A 5 -2.38 -37.57 53.02
CA LEU A 5 -1.67 -36.88 51.95
C LEU A 5 -2.25 -37.20 50.55
N ALA A 6 -3.45 -36.78 50.16
CA ALA A 6 -4.13 -35.53 50.51
C ALA A 6 -3.18 -34.33 50.71
N LEU A 7 -1.99 -34.45 50.13
CA LEU A 7 -1.10 -33.40 49.66
C LEU A 7 -1.33 -33.41 48.14
N LEU A 8 -2.57 -33.56 47.66
CA LEU A 8 -3.41 -32.39 47.48
C LEU A 8 -2.56 -31.11 47.50
N LEU A 9 -2.18 -30.76 46.29
CA LEU A 9 -2.65 -29.49 45.74
C LEU A 9 -1.84 -28.24 46.07
N LEU A 10 -0.67 -28.33 46.71
CA LEU A 10 0.13 -27.13 47.00
C LEU A 10 1.38 -26.92 46.15
N LEU A 11 1.71 -27.85 45.26
CA LEU A 11 2.49 -27.48 44.08
C LEU A 11 1.52 -27.26 42.93
N ALA A 12 0.62 -26.29 43.15
CA ALA A 12 0.13 -25.47 42.05
C ALA A 12 1.37 -24.83 41.42
N PHE A 13 2.02 -25.58 40.54
CA PHE A 13 2.86 -25.00 39.51
C PHE A 13 1.91 -24.17 38.65
N THR A 14 1.69 -22.92 39.08
CA THR A 14 1.34 -21.87 38.14
C THR A 14 2.57 -21.74 37.25
N ILE A 15 2.60 -22.52 36.17
CA ILE A 15 3.40 -22.18 35.03
C ILE A 15 2.74 -20.91 34.51
N SER A 16 3.20 -19.77 35.03
CA SER A 16 2.96 -18.48 34.41
C SER A 16 3.68 -18.54 33.08
N VAL A 17 2.98 -19.02 32.06
CA VAL A 17 3.34 -18.71 30.69
C VAL A 17 3.08 -17.22 30.61
N GLU A 18 4.11 -16.42 30.88
CA GLU A 18 4.16 -15.06 30.35
C GLU A 18 3.94 -15.27 28.86
N ALA A 19 2.74 -14.90 28.38
CA ALA A 19 2.54 -14.74 26.96
C ALA A 19 3.63 -13.76 26.55
N SER A 20 4.70 -14.29 25.95
CA SER A 20 5.73 -13.50 25.30
C SER A 20 4.97 -12.41 24.58
N ALA A 21 5.30 -11.15 24.84
CA ALA A 21 4.70 -10.03 24.15
C ALA A 21 4.87 -10.27 22.65
N CYS A 22 3.90 -10.94 22.04
CA CYS A 22 3.85 -11.18 20.62
C CYS A 22 3.45 -9.82 20.10
N SER A 23 4.46 -9.00 19.77
CA SER A 23 4.29 -7.93 18.80
C SER A 23 3.76 -8.61 17.55
N ALA A 24 2.44 -8.59 17.38
CA ALA A 24 1.81 -9.06 16.18
C ALA A 24 2.11 -7.99 15.12
N THR A 25 3.24 -8.12 14.43
CA THR A 25 3.50 -7.32 13.25
C THR A 25 2.48 -7.75 12.20
N SER A 26 1.39 -7.00 12.06
CA SER A 26 0.45 -7.23 10.97
C SER A 26 1.05 -6.65 9.70
N HIS A 27 1.33 -7.53 8.73
CA HIS A 27 1.75 -7.16 7.39
C HIS A 27 0.51 -7.21 6.49
N ALA A 28 0.13 -6.06 5.93
CA ALA A 28 -0.85 -5.99 4.85
C ALA A 28 -0.15 -5.50 3.58
N GLU A 29 -0.62 -5.95 2.43
CA GLU A 29 -0.14 -5.48 1.13
C GLU A 29 -1.28 -4.76 0.41
N PHE A 30 -0.99 -3.57 -0.11
CA PHE A 30 -1.86 -2.83 -0.99
C PHE A 30 -1.31 -2.89 -2.41
N THR A 31 -2.09 -3.45 -3.32
CA THR A 31 -1.73 -3.57 -4.73
C THR A 31 -2.59 -2.61 -5.55
N LEU A 32 -1.94 -1.76 -6.34
CA LEU A 32 -2.58 -0.83 -7.27
C LEU A 32 -2.23 -1.21 -8.71
N GLN A 33 -3.23 -1.69 -9.45
CA GLN A 33 -3.10 -1.97 -10.87
C GLN A 33 -3.66 -0.81 -11.69
N PHE A 34 -2.88 -0.33 -12.65
CA PHE A 34 -3.33 0.58 -13.69
C PHE A 34 -3.83 -0.26 -14.87
N ASP A 35 -5.02 0.04 -15.36
CA ASP A 35 -5.58 -0.63 -16.54
C ASP A 35 -5.67 0.33 -17.72
N HIS A 36 -6.38 1.44 -17.53
CA HIS A 36 -6.57 2.46 -18.56
C HIS A 36 -6.77 3.85 -17.96
N TYR A 37 -6.40 4.87 -18.72
CA TYR A 37 -6.71 6.27 -18.46
C TYR A 37 -7.27 6.91 -19.73
N TRP A 38 -8.30 7.75 -19.58
CA TRP A 38 -8.96 8.41 -20.71
C TRP A 38 -9.24 9.88 -20.41
N ASN A 39 -8.74 10.76 -21.28
CA ASN A 39 -9.03 12.18 -21.32
C ASN A 39 -9.36 12.58 -22.77
N PRO A 40 -10.62 12.40 -23.21
CA PRO A 40 -11.03 12.54 -24.62
C PRO A 40 -10.86 13.95 -25.16
N ASP A 41 -10.99 14.96 -24.30
CA ASP A 41 -10.95 16.37 -24.71
C ASP A 41 -9.59 17.02 -24.44
N GLU A 42 -8.60 16.24 -23.97
CA GLU A 42 -7.23 16.67 -23.69
C GLU A 42 -7.21 17.92 -22.81
N ARG A 43 -8.03 17.87 -21.76
CA ARG A 43 -8.17 18.98 -20.83
C ARG A 43 -7.25 18.83 -19.64
N ASN A 44 -6.66 19.94 -19.25
CA ASN A 44 -6.01 20.05 -17.96
C ASN A 44 -7.05 20.22 -16.84
N TYR A 45 -6.58 20.24 -15.60
CA TYR A 45 -7.44 20.40 -14.41
C TYR A 45 -8.34 21.64 -14.44
N ASN A 46 -7.90 22.71 -15.10
CA ASN A 46 -8.66 23.96 -15.22
C ASN A 46 -9.63 23.97 -16.42
N GLY A 47 -9.78 22.86 -17.15
CA GLY A 47 -10.64 22.74 -18.34
C GLY A 47 -10.04 23.37 -19.61
N GLY A 48 -8.83 23.92 -19.53
CA GLY A 48 -8.09 24.39 -20.70
C GLY A 48 -7.51 23.22 -21.49
N LYS A 49 -7.16 23.45 -22.77
CA LYS A 49 -6.35 22.47 -23.50
C LYS A 49 -4.95 22.36 -22.88
N CYS A 50 -4.38 21.16 -22.91
CA CYS A 50 -3.00 20.95 -22.46
C CYS A 50 -1.96 21.50 -23.44
N ASP A 51 -2.22 21.35 -24.74
CA ASP A 51 -1.43 21.88 -25.84
C ASP A 51 -2.40 22.20 -26.99
N ASP A 52 -2.07 23.23 -27.77
CA ASP A 52 -2.86 23.67 -28.92
C ASP A 52 -2.71 22.72 -30.11
N PHE A 53 -1.56 22.05 -30.22
CA PHE A 53 -1.18 21.26 -31.41
C PHE A 53 -0.99 19.76 -31.14
N SER A 54 -1.07 19.31 -29.88
CA SER A 54 -0.88 17.91 -29.54
C SER A 54 -1.66 17.47 -28.29
N ALA A 55 -1.70 16.16 -28.06
CA ALA A 55 -2.35 15.58 -26.89
C ALA A 55 -1.53 15.81 -25.60
N CYS A 56 -2.19 15.75 -24.44
CA CYS A 56 -1.49 15.97 -23.17
C CYS A 56 -0.48 14.86 -22.86
N GLU A 57 0.60 15.22 -22.18
CA GLU A 57 1.47 14.27 -21.50
C GLU A 57 0.95 14.04 -20.08
N TYR A 58 0.90 12.78 -19.65
CA TYR A 58 0.35 12.43 -18.34
C TYR A 58 1.40 11.78 -17.46
N TYR A 59 1.34 12.05 -16.17
CA TYR A 59 2.01 11.27 -15.15
C TYR A 59 1.09 11.17 -13.94
N PHE A 60 1.25 10.12 -13.14
CA PHE A 60 0.38 9.84 -12.02
C PHE A 60 1.18 9.89 -10.73
N ILE A 61 0.64 10.61 -9.74
CA ILE A 61 1.18 10.66 -8.39
C ILE A 61 0.25 9.86 -7.49
N ILE A 62 0.79 8.86 -6.81
CA ILE A 62 0.12 8.01 -5.85
C ILE A 62 0.66 8.38 -4.47
N CYS A 63 -0.26 8.62 -3.55
CA CYS A 63 0.05 8.97 -2.16
C CYS A 63 -0.84 8.12 -1.25
N LEU A 64 -0.23 7.20 -0.50
CA LEU A 64 -0.90 6.38 0.50
C LEU A 64 -0.60 6.93 1.89
N ASN A 65 -1.65 7.16 2.67
CA ASN A 65 -1.54 7.75 3.99
C ASN A 65 -2.55 7.11 4.95
N THR A 66 -2.29 7.23 6.25
CA THR A 66 -3.29 6.92 7.26
C THR A 66 -4.32 8.06 7.34
N GLN A 67 -5.56 7.74 7.68
CA GLN A 67 -6.72 8.66 7.59
C GLN A 67 -6.57 9.95 8.43
N THR A 68 -5.66 9.97 9.39
CA THR A 68 -5.48 11.04 10.37
C THR A 68 -4.25 11.93 10.11
N SER A 69 -3.48 11.64 9.06
CA SER A 69 -2.20 12.30 8.83
C SER A 69 -2.34 13.58 8.00
N THR A 70 -1.86 14.70 8.54
CA THR A 70 -1.56 15.93 7.79
C THR A 70 -0.20 15.87 7.08
N ASP A 71 0.59 14.82 7.34
CA ASP A 71 1.93 14.62 6.81
C ASP A 71 1.93 13.97 5.42
N PRO A 72 2.98 14.18 4.61
CA PRO A 72 3.07 13.60 3.27
C PRO A 72 3.16 12.06 3.30
N CYS A 73 2.24 11.40 2.60
CA CYS A 73 2.25 9.98 2.18
C CYS A 73 2.98 8.97 3.10
N THR A 74 2.52 8.78 4.33
CA THR A 74 3.24 8.00 5.36
C THR A 74 3.32 6.48 5.10
N ILE A 75 2.42 5.94 4.29
CA ILE A 75 2.42 4.51 3.94
C ILE A 75 3.30 4.26 2.71
N GLY A 76 3.26 5.18 1.75
CA GLY A 76 4.05 5.07 0.53
C GLY A 76 3.67 6.15 -0.47
N SER A 77 4.63 6.49 -1.32
CA SER A 77 4.39 7.37 -2.46
C SER A 77 5.01 6.77 -3.71
N PHE A 78 4.41 7.08 -4.85
CA PHE A 78 4.92 6.66 -6.14
C PHE A 78 4.57 7.71 -7.20
N THR A 79 5.50 7.95 -8.12
CA THR A 79 5.28 8.83 -9.26
C THR A 79 5.65 8.06 -10.52
N THR A 80 4.73 7.99 -11.48
CA THR A 80 5.02 7.33 -12.77
C THR A 80 5.99 8.17 -13.61
N LYS A 81 6.60 7.55 -14.61
CA LYS A 81 7.14 8.27 -15.79
C LYS A 81 6.01 9.02 -16.52
N TYR A 82 6.41 9.87 -17.46
CA TYR A 82 5.47 10.47 -18.40
C TYR A 82 4.98 9.43 -19.41
N TRP A 83 3.69 9.47 -19.67
CA TRP A 83 2.98 8.66 -20.65
C TRP A 83 2.66 9.55 -21.85
N GLU A 84 2.91 9.01 -23.04
CA GLU A 84 2.86 9.76 -24.28
C GLU A 84 1.48 10.33 -24.59
N ARG A 85 1.54 11.34 -25.46
CA ARG A 85 0.48 12.22 -25.95
C ARG A 85 -0.66 11.46 -26.63
N SER A 86 -1.55 10.90 -25.82
CA SER A 86 -2.75 10.23 -26.30
C SER A 86 -3.93 10.55 -25.41
N GLN A 87 -5.11 10.67 -26.01
CA GLN A 87 -6.38 10.72 -25.27
C GLN A 87 -6.57 9.49 -24.40
N ASN A 88 -5.99 8.36 -24.80
CA ASN A 88 -6.11 7.08 -24.13
C ASN A 88 -4.73 6.50 -23.83
N VAL A 89 -4.48 6.19 -22.56
CA VAL A 89 -3.29 5.47 -22.11
C VAL A 89 -3.74 4.12 -21.59
N SER A 90 -3.24 3.03 -22.16
CA SER A 90 -3.47 1.67 -21.70
C SER A 90 -2.21 1.14 -21.04
N PHE A 91 -2.36 0.47 -19.90
CA PHE A 91 -1.25 -0.03 -19.12
C PHE A 91 -1.23 -1.56 -19.15
N SER A 92 -0.06 -2.13 -19.38
CA SER A 92 0.10 -3.59 -19.39
C SER A 92 0.59 -4.10 -18.04
N ILE A 93 0.24 -5.34 -17.68
CA ILE A 93 0.87 -6.03 -16.56
C ILE A 93 2.36 -6.22 -16.89
N GLY A 94 3.24 -5.95 -15.92
CA GLY A 94 4.68 -5.99 -16.07
C GLY A 94 5.28 -4.74 -16.72
N GLU A 95 4.46 -3.77 -17.12
CA GLU A 95 4.95 -2.54 -17.72
C GLU A 95 5.75 -1.70 -16.71
N VAL A 96 6.91 -1.18 -17.13
CA VAL A 96 7.75 -0.33 -16.30
C VAL A 96 7.10 1.04 -16.12
N MET A 97 6.79 1.37 -14.87
CA MET A 97 6.01 2.53 -14.47
C MET A 97 6.87 3.74 -14.11
N ASN A 98 8.14 3.59 -13.74
CA ASN A 98 9.04 4.70 -13.41
C ASN A 98 10.51 4.40 -13.76
N SER A 99 11.41 5.35 -13.49
CA SER A 99 12.85 5.23 -13.75
C SER A 99 13.58 4.24 -12.84
N THR A 100 12.95 3.79 -11.74
CA THR A 100 13.51 2.79 -10.82
C THR A 100 13.03 1.38 -11.12
N SER A 101 12.48 1.14 -12.31
CA SER A 101 12.04 -0.17 -12.80
C SER A 101 10.91 -0.82 -11.99
N GLN A 102 10.11 -0.04 -11.25
CA GLN A 102 8.88 -0.58 -10.67
C GLN A 102 7.87 -0.86 -11.78
N THR A 103 7.16 -1.99 -11.68
CA THR A 103 6.24 -2.45 -12.71
C THR A 103 4.78 -2.34 -12.25
N ASN A 104 3.85 -2.37 -13.20
CA ASN A 104 2.42 -2.52 -12.94
C ASN A 104 2.11 -4.01 -12.67
N PRO A 105 1.41 -4.39 -11.59
CA PRO A 105 0.85 -3.54 -10.54
C PRO A 105 1.88 -3.06 -9.51
N LEU A 106 1.62 -1.89 -8.92
CA LEU A 106 2.40 -1.34 -7.83
C LEU A 106 2.03 -2.04 -6.51
N ASN A 107 3.01 -2.51 -5.76
CA ASN A 107 2.79 -3.15 -4.45
C ASN A 107 3.38 -2.28 -3.33
N PHE A 108 2.58 -2.03 -2.31
CA PHE A 108 2.93 -1.25 -1.13
C PHE A 108 2.72 -2.09 0.12
N THR A 109 3.78 -2.26 0.91
CA THR A 109 3.68 -2.96 2.19
C THR A 109 3.24 -1.99 3.28
N ILE A 110 2.14 -2.32 3.94
CA ILE A 110 1.65 -1.61 5.12
C ILE A 110 2.19 -2.32 6.35
N GLN A 111 3.05 -1.63 7.10
CA GLN A 111 3.53 -2.09 8.39
C GLN A 111 2.74 -1.36 9.48
N SER A 112 1.99 -2.11 10.29
CA SER A 112 1.40 -1.58 11.51
C SER A 112 2.21 -2.10 12.69
N TYR A 113 2.84 -1.18 13.42
CA TYR A 113 3.37 -1.46 14.75
C TYR A 113 2.24 -1.21 15.76
N THR A 114 1.74 -2.28 16.39
CA THR A 114 0.83 -2.20 17.53
C THR A 114 1.58 -2.25 18.84
#